data_AF-A0AAE3YHZ4-F1
#
_entry.id   AF-A0AAE3YHZ4-F1
#
_cell.length_a   1.000
_cell.length_b   1.000
_cell.length_c   1.000
_cell.angle_alpha   90.00
_cell.angle_beta   90.00
_cell.angle_gamma   90.00
#
_symmetry.space_group_name_H-M   'P 1'
#
loop_
_entity.id
_entity.type
_entity.pdbx_description
1 polymer ?
#
loop_
_entity_poly.entity_id
_entity_poly.type
_entity_poly.pdbx_seq_one_letter_code
_entity_poly.pdbx_strand_id
1 'polypeptide(L)'
;MTSAPDLSDLIREGRAGRLSQPDFARAFAETRILVLLATPAEGDSVQPLVLELPNGEPAVAAFSGPGAVVDDYLQAAPHPIAMTGRELLEMLPEGVGLALNPGQEHSLPIEPDEVRLFGFVALSPASAPDDAAGAPAEPAGGPEDTAHGDAAAPEGAPSREQ
;
A
#
# COMPACT_ATOMS: atom_id res chain seq x y z
N MET A 1 -8.78 4.42 16.31
CA MET A 1 -7.91 5.36 15.57
C MET A 1 -6.62 4.64 15.32
N THR A 2 -6.44 4.07 14.13
CA THR A 2 -5.16 3.44 13.78
C THR A 2 -4.16 4.56 13.54
N SER A 3 -3.10 4.63 14.34
CA SER A 3 -2.01 5.59 14.10
C SER A 3 -1.43 5.35 12.71
N ALA A 4 -0.98 6.41 12.02
CA ALA A 4 -0.23 6.24 10.78
C ALA A 4 0.99 5.34 11.02
N PRO A 5 1.35 4.44 10.08
CA PRO A 5 2.51 3.58 10.23
C PRO A 5 3.79 4.41 10.33
N ASP A 6 4.71 4.00 11.20
CA ASP A 6 6.05 4.59 11.30
C ASP A 6 7.01 3.92 10.29
N LEU A 7 7.81 4.72 9.59
CA LEU A 7 8.71 4.21 8.56
C LEU A 7 9.76 3.23 9.12
N SER A 8 10.29 3.47 10.33
CA SER A 8 11.28 2.57 10.93
C SER A 8 10.66 1.21 11.29
N ASP A 9 9.43 1.22 11.77
CA ASP A 9 8.68 -0.01 12.00
C ASP A 9 8.43 -0.76 10.69
N LEU A 10 8.01 -0.08 9.62
CA LEU A 10 7.83 -0.70 8.30
C LEU A 10 9.11 -1.37 7.79
N ILE A 11 10.27 -0.69 7.88
CA ILE A 11 11.55 -1.25 7.45
C ILE A 11 11.89 -2.51 8.25
N ARG A 12 11.65 -2.48 9.56
CA ARG A 12 11.90 -3.64 10.43
C ARG A 12 10.98 -4.81 10.08
N GLU A 13 9.69 -4.58 9.87
CA GLU A 13 8.73 -5.62 9.51
C GLU A 13 9.02 -6.24 8.14
N GLY A 14 9.36 -5.40 7.14
CA GLY A 14 9.75 -5.85 5.80
C GLY A 14 11.02 -6.71 5.82
N ARG A 15 12.06 -6.27 6.54
CA ARG A 15 13.31 -7.05 6.70
C ARG A 15 13.11 -8.36 7.46
N ALA A 16 12.18 -8.39 8.41
CA ALA A 16 11.82 -9.61 9.13
C ALA A 16 10.96 -10.58 8.28
N GLY A 17 10.59 -10.20 7.06
CA GLY A 17 9.71 -10.97 6.19
C GLY A 17 8.26 -11.05 6.70
N ARG A 18 7.88 -10.18 7.65
CA ARG A 18 6.52 -10.12 8.22
C ARG A 18 5.60 -9.21 7.43
N LEU A 19 6.18 -8.34 6.60
CA LEU A 19 5.47 -7.49 5.66
C LEU A 19 5.92 -7.84 4.24
N SER A 20 4.97 -8.10 3.35
CA SER A 20 5.27 -8.38 1.95
C SER A 20 5.74 -7.09 1.25
N GLN A 21 6.53 -7.21 0.18
CA GLN A 21 6.95 -6.04 -0.62
C GLN A 21 5.77 -5.15 -1.09
N PRO A 22 4.64 -5.70 -1.61
CA PRO A 22 3.51 -4.85 -1.99
C PRO A 22 2.80 -4.19 -0.81
N ASP A 23 2.68 -4.88 0.33
CA ASP A 23 2.09 -4.28 1.53
C ASP A 23 2.99 -3.19 2.12
N PHE A 24 4.32 -3.41 2.09
CA PHE A 24 5.30 -2.41 2.46
C PHE A 24 5.20 -1.17 1.56
N ALA A 25 5.12 -1.36 0.24
CA ALA A 25 5.02 -0.26 -0.72
C ALA A 25 3.76 0.59 -0.49
N ARG A 26 2.61 -0.05 -0.25
CA ARG A 26 1.35 0.62 0.07
C ARG A 26 1.39 1.32 1.44
N ALA A 27 1.94 0.67 2.45
CA ALA A 27 2.07 1.28 3.78
C ALA A 27 3.03 2.48 3.75
N PHE A 28 4.13 2.39 2.99
CA PHE A 28 5.06 3.49 2.77
C PHE A 28 4.37 4.70 2.12
N ALA A 29 3.54 4.49 1.10
CA ALA A 29 2.82 5.58 0.44
C ALA A 29 1.99 6.43 1.43
N GLU A 30 1.38 5.80 2.43
CA GLU A 30 0.57 6.47 3.46
C GLU A 30 1.39 6.95 4.67
N THR A 31 2.68 6.62 4.72
CA THR A 31 3.57 6.98 5.82
C THR A 31 4.00 8.43 5.70
N ARG A 32 3.96 9.16 6.82
CA ARG A 32 4.54 10.50 6.90
C ARG A 32 6.05 10.38 7.09
N ILE A 33 6.79 11.03 6.22
CA ILE A 33 8.26 11.01 6.17
C ILE A 33 8.80 12.43 6.22
N LEU A 34 10.09 12.53 6.49
CA LEU A 34 10.87 13.76 6.43
C LEU A 34 11.84 13.66 5.26
N VAL A 35 11.88 14.68 4.40
CA VAL A 35 12.86 14.83 3.32
C VAL A 35 13.64 16.11 3.60
N LEU A 36 14.96 16.07 3.41
CA LEU A 36 15.82 17.23 3.59
C LEU A 36 16.03 17.92 2.26
N LEU A 37 15.99 19.25 2.25
CA LEU A 37 16.29 20.06 1.07
C LEU A 37 17.57 20.88 1.26
N ALA A 38 18.36 20.99 0.19
CA ALA A 38 19.55 21.84 0.16
C ALA A 38 19.19 23.34 0.22
N THR A 39 18.09 23.70 -0.42
CA THR A 39 17.51 25.05 -0.43
C THR A 39 16.08 25.00 0.11
N PRO A 40 15.55 26.10 0.69
CA PRO A 40 14.14 26.13 1.05
C PRO A 40 13.26 25.86 -0.18
N ALA A 41 12.10 25.24 0.04
CA ALA A 41 11.13 25.01 -1.04
C ALA A 41 10.65 26.34 -1.61
N GLU A 42 10.64 26.45 -2.94
CA GLU A 42 10.16 27.63 -3.66
C GLU A 42 8.94 27.25 -4.50
N GLY A 43 7.74 27.53 -3.96
CA GLY A 43 6.50 27.05 -4.56
C GLY A 43 6.47 25.52 -4.60
N ASP A 44 6.23 24.97 -5.79
CA ASP A 44 6.24 23.51 -6.04
C ASP A 44 7.64 22.95 -6.36
N SER A 45 8.68 23.80 -6.43
CA SER A 45 10.04 23.37 -6.72
C SER A 45 10.79 23.01 -5.43
N VAL A 46 11.24 21.75 -5.35
CA VAL A 46 12.05 21.23 -4.24
C VAL A 46 13.37 20.66 -4.75
N GLN A 47 14.44 20.87 -3.98
CA GLN A 47 15.76 20.30 -4.26
C GLN A 47 16.15 19.34 -3.12
N PRO A 48 15.72 18.06 -3.19
CA PRO A 48 15.98 17.11 -2.13
C PRO A 48 17.46 16.77 -2.01
N LEU A 49 17.87 16.37 -0.82
CA LEU A 49 19.18 15.78 -0.58
C LEU A 49 19.29 14.47 -1.37
N VAL A 50 20.20 14.47 -2.34
CA VAL A 50 20.56 13.29 -3.13
C VAL A 50 21.85 12.71 -2.57
N LEU A 51 21.82 11.42 -2.25
CA LEU A 51 22.94 10.62 -1.81
C LEU A 51 23.36 9.66 -2.93
N GLU A 52 24.58 9.14 -2.82
CA GLU A 52 25.05 8.05 -3.68
C GLU A 52 24.81 6.72 -2.95
N LEU A 53 24.10 5.80 -3.59
CA LEU A 53 23.91 4.44 -3.12
C LEU A 53 25.24 3.65 -3.23
N PRO A 54 25.38 2.50 -2.52
CA PRO A 54 26.59 1.68 -2.60
C PRO A 54 26.96 1.20 -4.01
N ASN A 55 25.99 1.17 -4.93
CA ASN A 55 26.16 0.80 -6.32
C ASN A 55 26.55 2.00 -7.24
N GLY A 56 26.67 3.21 -6.69
CA GLY A 56 27.00 4.44 -7.41
C GLY A 56 25.79 5.20 -7.96
N GLU A 57 24.57 4.71 -7.77
CA GLU A 57 23.36 5.36 -8.28
C GLU A 57 22.86 6.46 -7.34
N PRO A 58 22.27 7.54 -7.88
CA PRO A 58 21.70 8.60 -7.06
C PRO A 58 20.42 8.14 -6.35
N ALA A 59 20.23 8.54 -5.11
CA ALA A 59 19.01 8.27 -4.35
C ALA A 59 18.59 9.45 -3.47
N VAL A 60 17.28 9.69 -3.35
CA VAL A 60 16.73 10.69 -2.44
C VAL A 60 16.68 10.13 -1.02
N ALA A 61 17.17 10.91 -0.05
CA ALA A 61 17.11 10.55 1.36
C ALA A 61 15.72 10.84 1.96
N ALA A 62 15.11 9.82 2.58
CA ALA A 62 13.86 9.94 3.32
C ALA A 62 14.01 9.36 4.73
N PHE A 63 13.47 10.06 5.72
CA PHE A 63 13.64 9.75 7.13
C PHE A 63 12.29 9.56 7.82
N SER A 64 12.27 8.73 8.87
CA SER A 64 11.06 8.48 9.68
C SER A 64 10.64 9.71 10.49
N GLY A 65 11.61 10.57 10.81
CA GLY A 65 11.39 11.80 11.56
C GLY A 65 12.72 12.47 11.92
N PRO A 66 12.69 13.59 12.66
CA PRO A 66 13.88 14.39 12.98
C PRO A 66 14.97 13.61 13.72
N GLY A 67 14.58 12.66 14.60
CA GLY A 67 15.54 11.84 15.35
C GLY A 67 16.28 10.78 14.52
N ALA A 68 15.80 10.49 13.31
CA ALA A 68 16.46 9.57 12.38
C ALA A 68 17.49 10.29 11.48
N VAL A 69 17.56 11.62 11.53
CA VAL A 69 18.48 12.40 10.73
C VAL A 69 19.82 12.53 11.45
N VAL A 70 20.91 12.09 10.81
CA VAL A 70 22.26 12.34 11.32
C VAL A 70 22.69 13.78 11.03
N ASP A 71 23.46 14.39 11.93
CA ASP A 71 23.85 15.81 11.85
C ASP A 71 24.46 16.21 10.51
N ASP A 72 25.29 15.35 9.90
CA ASP A 72 25.96 15.62 8.63
C ASP A 72 24.98 15.93 7.48
N TYR A 73 23.86 15.20 7.43
CA TYR A 73 22.81 15.44 6.44
C TYR A 73 22.07 16.75 6.67
N LEU A 74 21.88 17.16 7.94
CA LEU A 74 21.28 18.47 8.26
C LEU A 74 22.22 19.62 7.91
N GLN A 75 23.53 19.44 8.02
CA GLN A 75 24.49 20.47 7.58
C GLN A 75 24.48 20.65 6.06
N ALA A 76 24.36 19.55 5.30
CA ALA A 76 24.28 19.60 3.84
C ALA A 76 22.92 20.09 3.32
N ALA A 77 21.83 19.74 4.03
CA ALA A 77 20.46 20.05 3.64
C ALA A 77 19.63 20.48 4.88
N PRO A 78 19.72 21.77 5.28
CA PRO A 78 19.18 22.26 6.55
C PRO A 78 17.67 22.53 6.53
N HIS A 79 16.98 22.24 5.43
CA HIS A 79 15.57 22.55 5.25
C HIS A 79 14.72 21.27 5.24
N PRO A 80 14.31 20.74 6.41
CA PRO A 80 13.45 19.58 6.46
C PRO A 80 12.02 19.93 6.05
N ILE A 81 11.42 19.09 5.21
CA ILE A 81 10.01 19.14 4.87
C ILE A 81 9.34 17.81 5.20
N ALA A 82 8.11 17.87 5.70
CA ALA A 82 7.33 16.69 6.02
C ALA A 82 6.30 16.45 4.90
N MET A 83 6.32 15.25 4.33
CA MET A 83 5.41 14.83 3.27
C MET A 83 5.03 13.35 3.48
N THR A 84 4.16 12.83 2.64
CA THR A 84 3.85 11.40 2.55
C THR A 84 4.82 10.68 1.62
N GLY A 85 4.98 9.37 1.82
CA GLY A 85 5.72 8.54 0.87
C GLY A 85 5.13 8.60 -0.54
N ARG A 86 3.80 8.76 -0.67
CA ARG A 86 3.13 8.98 -1.96
C ARG A 86 3.63 10.24 -2.65
N GLU A 87 3.60 11.38 -1.97
CA GLU A 87 4.07 12.65 -2.53
C GLU A 87 5.54 12.54 -2.98
N LEU A 88 6.39 11.87 -2.21
CA LEU A 88 7.79 11.64 -2.60
C LEU A 88 7.90 10.78 -3.87
N LEU A 89 7.15 9.68 -3.96
CA LEU A 89 7.16 8.80 -5.14
C LEU A 89 6.67 9.52 -6.40
N GLU A 90 5.72 10.44 -6.26
CA GLU A 90 5.20 11.26 -7.37
C GLU A 90 6.21 12.32 -7.84
N MET A 91 7.07 12.82 -6.94
CA MET A 91 8.10 13.82 -7.25
C MET A 91 9.44 13.24 -7.72
N LEU A 92 9.67 11.94 -7.52
CA LEU A 92 10.95 11.30 -7.82
C LEU A 92 11.23 11.29 -9.34
N PRO A 93 12.42 11.77 -9.78
CA PRO A 93 12.81 11.65 -11.17
C PRO A 93 13.03 10.18 -11.56
N GLU A 94 12.84 9.88 -12.83
CA GLU A 94 13.27 8.59 -13.38
C GLU A 94 14.78 8.38 -13.20
N GLY A 95 15.18 7.16 -12.82
CA GLY A 95 16.59 6.82 -12.63
C GLY A 95 17.17 7.25 -11.27
N VAL A 96 16.33 7.64 -10.32
CA VAL A 96 16.72 7.97 -8.96
C VAL A 96 16.12 6.96 -7.98
N GLY A 97 16.96 6.45 -7.09
CA GLY A 97 16.60 5.51 -6.03
C GLY A 97 16.07 6.20 -4.78
N LEU A 98 15.86 5.40 -3.73
CA LEU A 98 15.48 5.87 -2.40
C LEU A 98 16.48 5.36 -1.37
N ALA A 99 16.89 6.26 -0.47
CA ALA A 99 17.65 5.91 0.72
C ALA A 99 16.76 6.16 1.93
N LEU A 100 16.20 5.08 2.50
CA LEU A 100 15.33 5.17 3.68
C LEU A 100 16.18 5.08 4.95
N ASN A 101 16.02 6.06 5.85
CA ASN A 101 16.79 6.22 7.08
C ASN A 101 18.32 6.01 6.88
N PRO A 102 18.98 6.71 5.93
CA PRO A 102 20.42 6.56 5.72
C PRO A 102 21.18 6.88 7.01
N GLY A 103 22.26 6.14 7.28
CA GLY A 103 23.07 6.30 8.49
C GLY A 103 22.49 5.68 9.76
N GLN A 104 21.28 5.10 9.71
CA GLN A 104 20.66 4.39 10.84
C GLN A 104 20.87 2.87 10.75
N GLU A 105 20.71 2.16 11.88
CA GLU A 105 20.80 0.68 11.94
C GLU A 105 19.82 0.00 10.97
N HIS A 106 18.63 0.59 10.83
CA HIS A 106 17.58 0.11 9.94
C HIS A 106 17.50 0.93 8.65
N SER A 107 18.66 1.25 8.07
CA SER A 107 18.69 1.85 6.73
C SER A 107 18.29 0.84 5.65
N LEU A 108 17.52 1.30 4.66
CA LEU A 108 17.11 0.51 3.50
C LEU A 108 17.36 1.31 2.21
N PRO A 109 18.39 0.96 1.41
CA PRO A 109 18.52 1.46 0.05
C PRO A 109 17.54 0.73 -0.88
N ILE A 110 16.95 1.46 -1.81
CA ILE A 110 16.09 0.95 -2.88
C ILE A 110 16.63 1.52 -4.19
N GLU A 111 17.05 0.64 -5.09
CA GLU A 111 17.66 1.01 -6.37
C GLU A 111 16.60 1.62 -7.32
N PRO A 112 16.99 2.43 -8.32
CA PRO A 112 16.05 3.11 -9.20
C PRO A 112 15.05 2.18 -9.91
N ASP A 113 15.51 1.02 -10.40
CA ASP A 113 14.64 0.02 -11.02
C ASP A 113 13.63 -0.58 -10.02
N GLU A 114 14.06 -0.78 -8.77
CA GLU A 114 13.16 -1.24 -7.70
C GLU A 114 12.17 -0.14 -7.31
N VAL A 115 12.60 1.13 -7.24
CA VAL A 115 11.72 2.29 -6.98
C VAL A 115 10.62 2.39 -8.02
N ARG A 116 10.88 2.08 -9.30
CA ARG A 116 9.83 2.07 -10.33
C ARG A 116 8.75 1.04 -10.05
N LEU A 117 9.13 -0.20 -9.75
CA LEU A 117 8.17 -1.26 -9.41
C LEU A 117 7.43 -0.95 -8.11
N PHE A 118 8.19 -0.48 -7.12
CA PHE A 118 7.69 -0.07 -5.82
C PHE A 118 6.64 1.04 -5.94
N GLY A 119 6.97 2.10 -6.67
CA GLY A 119 6.08 3.23 -6.94
C GLY A 119 4.84 2.79 -7.70
N PHE A 120 4.99 1.93 -8.71
CA PHE A 120 3.84 1.36 -9.41
C PHE A 120 2.87 0.66 -8.45
N VAL A 121 3.37 -0.17 -7.53
CA VAL A 121 2.52 -0.89 -6.55
C VAL A 121 1.93 0.04 -5.50
N ALA A 122 2.71 1.02 -5.03
CA ALA A 122 2.34 1.97 -3.97
C ALA A 122 1.27 2.98 -4.44
N LEU A 123 1.34 3.39 -5.70
CA LEU A 123 0.44 4.37 -6.31
C LEU A 123 -0.74 3.72 -7.04
N SER A 124 -0.66 2.42 -7.33
CA SER A 124 -1.79 1.69 -7.88
C SER A 124 -2.98 1.77 -6.93
N PRO A 125 -4.21 2.00 -7.44
CA PRO A 125 -5.38 1.79 -6.61
C PRO A 125 -5.31 0.37 -6.09
N ALA A 126 -5.47 0.19 -4.78
CA ALA A 126 -5.77 -1.13 -4.26
C ALA A 126 -7.04 -1.56 -5.00
N SER A 127 -6.94 -2.53 -5.91
CA SER A 127 -8.12 -3.23 -6.41
C SER A 127 -8.92 -3.54 -5.17
N ALA A 128 -10.14 -3.00 -5.10
CA ALA A 128 -11.03 -3.27 -3.99
C ALA A 128 -10.98 -4.79 -3.73
N PRO A 129 -10.95 -5.25 -2.47
CA PRO A 129 -11.17 -6.66 -2.22
C PRO A 129 -12.42 -7.03 -3.01
N ASP A 130 -12.28 -8.01 -3.89
CA ASP A 130 -13.39 -8.66 -4.57
C ASP A 130 -14.20 -9.35 -3.47
N ASP A 131 -15.05 -8.56 -2.79
CA ASP A 131 -16.07 -9.05 -1.87
C ASP A 131 -17.23 -9.55 -2.75
N ALA A 132 -16.90 -10.56 -3.55
CA ALA A 132 -17.79 -11.38 -4.32
C ALA A 132 -17.46 -12.86 -4.07
N ALA A 133 -17.41 -13.29 -2.80
CA ALA A 133 -17.68 -14.68 -2.43
C ALA A 133 -17.76 -14.86 -0.91
N GLY A 134 -18.94 -14.61 -0.35
CA GLY A 134 -19.29 -14.87 1.05
C GLY A 134 -20.71 -15.38 1.24
N ALA A 135 -21.23 -16.22 0.33
CA ALA A 135 -22.35 -17.11 0.64
C ALA A 135 -22.16 -18.44 -0.12
N PRO A 136 -22.07 -19.59 0.58
CA PRO A 136 -21.96 -20.89 -0.07
C PRO A 136 -23.31 -21.36 -0.64
N ALA A 137 -23.19 -22.17 -1.69
CA ALA A 137 -24.24 -22.73 -2.52
C ALA A 137 -25.24 -23.65 -1.80
N GLU A 138 -26.45 -23.78 -2.36
CA GLU A 138 -27.10 -25.09 -2.54
C GLU A 138 -27.87 -25.14 -3.88
N PRO A 139 -28.02 -26.34 -4.47
CA PRO A 139 -27.86 -26.55 -5.91
C PRO A 139 -29.15 -26.53 -6.72
N ALA A 140 -28.97 -26.30 -8.03
CA ALA A 140 -29.98 -26.44 -9.05
C ALA A 140 -30.54 -27.87 -9.16
N GLY A 141 -31.86 -27.98 -9.11
CA GLY A 141 -32.62 -29.07 -9.72
C GLY A 141 -33.76 -28.46 -10.54
N GLY A 142 -33.58 -28.35 -11.86
CA GLY A 142 -34.69 -28.18 -12.81
C GLY A 142 -35.29 -29.54 -13.21
N PRO A 143 -36.18 -29.63 -14.22
CA PRO A 143 -36.73 -28.57 -15.07
C PRO A 143 -38.27 -28.62 -15.23
N GLU A 144 -38.76 -27.73 -16.09
CA GLU A 144 -40.09 -27.50 -16.65
C GLU A 144 -40.93 -28.75 -17.02
N ASP A 145 -42.27 -28.66 -16.98
CA ASP A 145 -43.13 -28.62 -18.19
C ASP A 145 -44.64 -28.90 -17.92
N THR A 146 -45.49 -28.22 -18.70
CA THR A 146 -46.90 -28.54 -19.07
C THR A 146 -48.08 -28.46 -18.08
N ALA A 147 -48.89 -27.41 -18.28
CA ALA A 147 -50.29 -27.42 -18.79
C ALA A 147 -51.39 -28.34 -18.21
N HIS A 148 -52.62 -27.81 -18.29
CA HIS A 148 -53.94 -28.44 -18.04
C HIS A 148 -54.25 -28.71 -16.55
N GLY A 149 -55.39 -28.32 -15.97
CA GLY A 149 -56.72 -28.01 -16.49
C GLY A 149 -57.71 -28.55 -15.46
N ASP A 150 -58.86 -27.88 -15.33
CA ASP A 150 -60.11 -28.40 -14.80
C ASP A 150 -60.32 -28.54 -13.27
N ALA A 151 -61.13 -27.60 -12.76
CA ALA A 151 -62.41 -27.78 -12.08
C ALA A 151 -62.67 -28.93 -11.06
N ALA A 152 -63.45 -28.50 -10.06
CA ALA A 152 -64.57 -29.19 -9.44
C ALA A 152 -64.34 -30.08 -8.20
N ALA A 153 -64.91 -29.54 -7.12
CA ALA A 153 -65.79 -30.17 -6.13
C ALA A 153 -65.16 -30.92 -4.92
N PRO A 154 -65.68 -30.65 -3.70
CA PRO A 154 -65.40 -31.41 -2.49
C PRO A 154 -66.42 -32.55 -2.34
N GLU A 155 -66.06 -33.66 -1.67
CA GLU A 155 -66.94 -34.45 -0.78
C GLU A 155 -66.27 -35.73 -0.28
N GLY A 156 -66.59 -36.13 0.96
CA GLY A 156 -66.54 -37.53 1.37
C GLY A 156 -65.49 -37.92 2.43
N ALA A 157 -65.81 -37.70 3.71
CA ALA A 157 -65.50 -38.68 4.75
C ALA A 157 -66.73 -39.63 4.88
N PRO A 158 -66.75 -40.74 5.67
CA PRO A 158 -65.72 -41.42 6.46
C PRO A 158 -65.76 -42.98 6.35
N SER A 159 -64.94 -43.67 7.16
CA SER A 159 -65.23 -44.95 7.86
C SER A 159 -64.74 -46.32 7.32
N ARG A 160 -63.94 -46.94 8.22
CA ARG A 160 -63.94 -48.31 8.80
C ARG A 160 -63.46 -49.55 8.02
N GLU A 161 -62.43 -50.15 8.63
CA GLU A 161 -62.25 -51.55 9.04
C GLU A 161 -63.40 -52.55 8.81
N GLN A 162 -62.96 -53.75 8.36
CA GLN A 162 -63.55 -55.10 8.39
C GLN A 162 -64.73 -55.42 7.48
#